data_AF-A0A7S2AJ82-F1
#
_entry.id   AF-A0A7S2AJ82-F1
#
_cell.length_a   1.000
_cell.length_b   1.000
_cell.length_c   1.000
_cell.angle_alpha   90.00
_cell.angle_beta   90.00
_cell.angle_gamma   90.00
#
_symmetry.space_group_name_H-M   'P 1'
#
loop_
_entity.id
_entity.type
_entity.pdbx_description
1 polymer ?
#
loop_
_entity_poly.entity_id
_entity_poly.type
_entity_poly.pdbx_seq_one_letter_code
_entity_poly.pdbx_strand_id
1 'polypeptide(L)'
;AIDSLVAKTPPEAFEKAFQAPTSELPALIEAKTVTIAKLMEIAPPGTVDPTPFLYDTTFYAISGILATAAVSNALIRKVDSKYLMLEAPSEMPASAEEADGQKAVEDEPSERKAA
;
A
#
# COMPACT_ATOMS: atom_id res chain seq x y z
N ALA A 1 2.69 20.56 -0.05
CA ALA A 1 2.42 20.41 -1.50
C ALA A 1 1.36 21.42 -1.96
N ILE A 2 0.20 21.47 -1.31
CA ILE A 2 -0.87 22.44 -1.64
C ILE A 2 -0.38 23.88 -1.49
N ASP A 3 0.32 24.23 -0.40
CA ASP A 3 0.82 25.60 -0.19
C ASP A 3 1.77 26.05 -1.31
N SER A 4 2.63 25.13 -1.77
CA SER A 4 3.58 25.39 -2.86
C SER A 4 2.88 25.57 -4.20
N LEU A 5 1.71 24.96 -4.40
CA LEU A 5 0.89 25.12 -5.60
C LEU A 5 0.12 26.44 -5.54
N VAL A 6 -0.48 26.78 -4.40
CA VAL A 6 -1.17 28.06 -4.18
C VAL A 6 -0.22 29.25 -4.37
N ALA A 7 1.04 29.13 -3.90
CA ALA A 7 2.05 30.17 -4.11
C ALA A 7 2.40 30.42 -5.60
N LYS A 8 2.14 29.45 -6.49
CA LYS A 8 2.36 29.56 -7.94
C LYS A 8 1.10 29.98 -8.70
N THR A 9 -0.05 29.97 -8.05
CA THR A 9 -1.34 30.33 -8.64
C THR A 9 -1.61 31.82 -8.43
N PRO A 10 -2.12 32.54 -9.45
CA PRO A 10 -2.51 33.92 -9.29
C PRO A 10 -3.68 34.06 -8.28
N PRO A 11 -3.60 34.99 -7.32
CA PRO A 11 -4.60 35.13 -6.26
C PRO A 11 -6.00 35.46 -6.79
N GLU A 12 -6.09 36.24 -7.87
CA GLU A 12 -7.38 36.56 -8.52
C GLU A 12 -8.09 35.31 -9.08
N ALA A 13 -7.33 34.35 -9.62
CA ALA A 13 -7.89 33.10 -10.13
C ALA A 13 -8.34 32.20 -8.98
N PHE A 14 -7.61 32.21 -7.86
CA PHE A 14 -7.98 31.48 -6.65
C PHE A 14 -9.28 32.02 -6.06
N GLU A 15 -9.38 33.33 -5.86
CA GLU A 15 -10.59 33.96 -5.31
C GLU A 15 -11.80 33.75 -6.21
N LYS A 16 -11.63 33.82 -7.54
CA LYS A 16 -12.71 33.55 -8.50
C LYS A 16 -13.19 32.10 -8.47
N ALA A 17 -12.29 31.14 -8.27
CA ALA A 17 -12.61 29.72 -8.29
C ALA A 17 -13.16 29.19 -6.95
N PHE A 18 -12.64 29.69 -5.83
CA PHE A 18 -12.98 29.21 -4.50
C PHE A 18 -13.86 30.17 -3.70
N GLN A 19 -14.13 31.38 -4.21
CA GLN A 19 -14.95 32.42 -3.59
C GLN A 19 -14.51 32.78 -2.16
N ALA A 20 -13.22 32.59 -1.87
CA ALA A 20 -12.63 32.76 -0.57
C ALA A 20 -11.19 33.29 -0.72
N PRO A 21 -10.73 34.14 0.21
CA PRO A 21 -9.36 34.63 0.20
C PRO A 21 -8.37 33.50 0.51
N THR A 22 -7.12 33.63 0.04
CA THR A 22 -6.04 32.67 0.33
C THR A 22 -5.73 32.54 1.82
N SER A 23 -6.18 33.48 2.67
CA SER A 23 -6.07 33.39 4.13
C SER A 23 -6.92 32.26 4.74
N GLU A 24 -8.01 31.88 4.09
CA GLU A 24 -8.90 30.79 4.54
C GLU A 24 -8.48 29.42 3.99
N LEU A 25 -7.34 29.35 3.27
CA LEU A 25 -6.81 28.12 2.70
C LEU A 25 -6.78 26.93 3.68
N PRO A 26 -6.35 27.07 4.96
CA PRO A 26 -6.36 25.96 5.89
C PRO A 26 -7.76 25.37 6.11
N ALA A 27 -8.77 26.22 6.29
CA ALA A 27 -10.16 25.78 6.48
C ALA A 27 -10.73 25.12 5.20
N LEU A 28 -10.36 25.64 4.03
CA LEU A 28 -10.77 25.09 2.73
C LEU A 28 -10.11 23.73 2.44
N ILE A 29 -8.88 23.51 2.90
CA ILE A 29 -8.20 22.21 2.83
C ILE A 29 -8.90 21.21 3.75
N GLU A 30 -9.21 21.59 4.99
CA GLU A 30 -9.92 20.74 5.95
C GLU A 30 -11.31 20.34 5.44
N ALA A 31 -12.03 21.29 4.83
CA ALA A 31 -13.32 21.06 4.19
C ALA A 31 -13.23 20.27 2.87
N LYS A 32 -12.02 19.93 2.39
CA LYS A 32 -11.75 19.26 1.11
C LYS A 32 -12.31 20.01 -0.10
N THR A 33 -12.57 21.31 0.04
CA THR A 33 -13.08 22.14 -1.05
C THR A 33 -11.96 22.51 -2.02
N VAL A 34 -10.75 22.74 -1.48
CA VAL A 34 -9.50 22.92 -2.21
C VAL A 34 -8.76 21.59 -2.32
N THR A 35 -8.60 21.11 -3.55
CA THR A 35 -7.85 19.89 -3.87
C THR A 35 -6.77 20.21 -4.91
N ILE A 36 -5.74 19.36 -5.00
CA ILE A 36 -4.66 19.53 -6.00
C ILE A 36 -5.24 19.57 -7.41
N ALA A 37 -6.20 18.71 -7.74
CA ALA A 37 -6.86 18.70 -9.04
C ALA A 37 -7.51 20.06 -9.38
N LYS A 38 -8.31 20.64 -8.46
CA LYS A 38 -8.94 21.94 -8.67
C LYS A 38 -7.94 23.09 -8.76
N LEU A 39 -6.84 23.01 -8.01
CA LEU A 39 -5.76 24.00 -8.08
C LEU A 39 -5.02 23.94 -9.42
N MET A 40 -4.88 22.75 -10.01
CA MET A 40 -4.26 22.57 -11.33
C MET A 40 -5.10 23.15 -12.46
N GLU A 41 -6.44 23.22 -12.32
CA GLU A 41 -7.33 23.85 -13.31
C GLU A 41 -7.10 25.37 -13.43
N ILE A 42 -6.67 26.01 -12.34
CA ILE A 42 -6.40 27.46 -12.30
C ILE A 42 -4.90 27.79 -12.31
N ALA A 43 -4.05 26.78 -12.30
CA ALA A 43 -2.61 26.95 -12.32
C ALA A 43 -2.14 27.44 -13.71
N PRO A 44 -1.11 28.29 -13.78
CA PRO A 44 -0.56 28.75 -15.04
C PRO A 44 0.05 27.60 -15.86
N PRO A 45 0.11 27.74 -17.21
CA PRO A 45 0.68 26.72 -18.08
C PRO A 45 2.16 26.48 -17.74
N GLY A 46 2.56 25.21 -17.70
CA GLY A 46 3.92 24.82 -17.28
C GLY A 46 4.07 24.49 -15.79
N THR A 47 2.99 24.59 -15.01
CA THR A 47 2.98 24.11 -13.62
C THR A 47 3.07 22.58 -13.60
N VAL A 48 4.11 22.05 -12.94
CA VAL A 48 4.29 20.61 -12.73
C VAL A 48 3.31 20.13 -11.66
N ASP A 49 2.57 19.06 -11.97
CA ASP A 49 1.64 18.43 -11.04
C ASP A 49 2.40 17.80 -9.85
N PRO A 50 2.10 18.18 -8.59
CA PRO A 50 2.72 17.60 -7.40
C PRO A 50 2.13 16.24 -6.99
N THR A 51 1.02 15.79 -7.59
CA THR A 51 0.33 14.52 -7.28
C THR A 51 1.25 13.29 -7.25
N PRO A 52 2.18 13.08 -8.20
CA PRO A 52 3.08 11.92 -8.14
C PRO A 52 4.06 11.96 -6.95
N PHE A 53 4.38 13.15 -6.43
CA PHE A 53 5.39 13.34 -5.38
C PHE A 53 4.81 13.32 -3.95
N LEU A 54 3.51 13.07 -3.82
CA LEU A 54 2.80 13.10 -2.52
C LEU A 54 3.28 12.02 -1.55
N TYR A 55 3.81 10.91 -2.09
CA TYR A 55 4.28 9.76 -1.32
C TYR A 55 5.79 9.62 -1.27
N ASP A 56 6.54 10.54 -1.87
CA ASP A 56 8.00 10.49 -1.94
C ASP A 56 8.61 10.30 -0.54
N THR A 57 8.17 11.06 0.47
CA THR A 57 8.67 10.92 1.85
C THR A 57 8.43 9.52 2.41
N THR A 58 7.25 8.95 2.19
CA THR A 58 6.94 7.58 2.63
C THR A 58 7.80 6.56 1.89
N PHE A 59 7.98 6.72 0.58
CA PHE A 59 8.86 5.86 -0.21
C PHE A 59 10.32 5.98 0.21
N TYR A 60 10.81 7.19 0.52
CA TYR A 60 12.15 7.39 1.05
C TYR A 60 12.31 6.69 2.40
N ALA A 61 11.32 6.79 3.31
CA ALA A 61 11.35 6.08 4.58
C ALA A 61 11.41 4.55 4.41
N ILE A 62 10.55 4.00 3.55
CA ILE A 62 10.53 2.55 3.24
C ILE A 62 11.84 2.13 2.59
N SER A 63 12.37 2.92 1.65
CA SER A 63 13.64 2.63 0.99
C SER A 63 14.81 2.54 1.96
N GLY A 64 14.85 3.39 3.00
CA GLY A 64 15.87 3.36 4.04
C GLY A 64 15.81 2.07 4.89
N ILE A 65 14.59 1.65 5.25
CA ILE A 65 14.38 0.40 5.99
C ILE A 65 14.79 -0.80 5.12
N LEU A 66 14.36 -0.84 3.86
CA LEU A 66 14.70 -1.90 2.92
C LEU A 66 16.21 -1.96 2.64
N ALA A 67 16.88 -0.81 2.47
CA ALA A 67 18.32 -0.77 2.30
C ALA A 67 19.04 -1.36 3.51
N THR A 68 18.59 -1.04 4.73
CA THR A 68 19.17 -1.60 5.96
C THR A 68 18.95 -3.10 6.08
N ALA A 69 17.74 -3.58 5.75
CA ALA A 69 17.43 -5.01 5.71
C ALA A 69 18.26 -5.74 4.65
N ALA A 70 18.41 -5.16 3.45
CA ALA A 70 19.21 -5.72 2.37
C ALA A 70 20.69 -5.83 2.75
N VAL A 71 21.26 -4.80 3.37
CA VAL A 71 22.64 -4.84 3.87
C VAL A 71 22.78 -5.93 4.93
N SER A 72 21.84 -6.00 5.88
CA SER A 72 21.87 -7.03 6.94
C SER A 72 21.81 -8.45 6.35
N ASN A 73 20.95 -8.67 5.36
CA ASN A 73 20.81 -9.95 4.67
C ASN A 73 22.04 -10.28 3.81
N ALA A 74 22.63 -9.30 3.14
CA ALA A 74 23.82 -9.48 2.31
C ALA A 74 25.08 -9.84 3.12
N LEU A 75 25.12 -9.44 4.40
CA LEU A 75 26.23 -9.77 5.30
C LEU A 75 26.16 -11.19 5.87
N ILE A 76 25.04 -11.91 5.69
CA ILE A 76 24.91 -13.31 6.11
C ILE A 76 25.90 -14.15 5.29
N ARG A 77 26.81 -14.83 5.99
CA ARG A 77 27.79 -15.75 5.39
C ARG A 77 27.34 -17.19 5.56
N LYS A 78 27.79 -18.05 4.64
CA LYS A 78 27.61 -19.50 4.75
C LYS A 78 28.15 -19.98 6.11
N VAL A 79 27.32 -20.71 6.85
CA VAL A 79 27.73 -21.29 8.15
C VAL A 79 28.76 -22.39 7.90
N ASP A 80 29.79 -22.46 8.76
CA ASP A 80 30.84 -23.47 8.70
C ASP A 80 30.24 -24.87 8.92
N SER A 81 30.63 -25.84 8.09
CA SER A 81 30.09 -27.21 8.09
C SER A 81 30.21 -27.93 9.43
N LYS A 82 31.17 -27.54 10.29
CA LYS A 82 31.35 -28.13 11.63
C LYS A 82 30.23 -27.79 12.63
N TYR A 83 29.45 -26.74 12.36
CA TYR A 83 28.30 -26.34 13.19
C TYR A 83 26.96 -26.73 12.56
N LEU A 84 26.99 -27.34 11.36
CA LEU A 84 25.82 -27.74 10.61
C LEU A 84 25.48 -29.18 11.02
N MET A 85 24.83 -29.33 12.18
CA MET A 85 24.27 -30.61 12.61
C MET A 85 23.04 -30.93 11.75
N LEU A 86 23.26 -31.64 10.64
CA LEU A 86 22.16 -32.32 9.95
C LEU A 86 21.68 -33.45 10.88
N GLU A 87 20.52 -33.27 11.51
CA GLU A 87 19.73 -34.42 11.95
C GLU A 87 19.41 -35.23 10.69
N ALA A 88 19.83 -36.50 10.64
CA ALA A 88 19.47 -37.38 9.54
C ALA A 88 17.93 -37.45 9.47
N PRO A 89 17.32 -37.44 8.28
CA PRO A 89 15.87 -37.55 8.17
C PRO A 89 15.45 -38.83 8.88
N SER A 90 14.70 -38.69 9.97
CA SER A 90 14.11 -39.82 10.70
C SER A 90 13.32 -40.63 9.67
N GLU A 91 13.71 -41.89 9.49
CA GLU A 91 13.06 -42.82 8.57
C GLU A 91 11.54 -42.75 8.81
N MET A 92 10.80 -42.22 7.83
CA MET A 92 9.35 -42.29 7.88
C MET A 92 8.97 -43.77 7.84
N PRO A 93 8.14 -44.26 8.78
CA PRO A 93 7.73 -45.66 8.76
C PRO A 93 6.96 -45.92 7.46
N ALA A 94 7.56 -46.77 6.63
CA ALA A 94 6.90 -47.42 5.52
C ALA A 94 5.83 -48.37 6.09
N SER A 95 4.57 -47.93 6.09
CA SER A 95 3.44 -48.86 6.04
C SER A 95 2.26 -48.19 5.35
N ALA A 96 1.92 -48.72 4.18
CA ALA A 96 0.67 -48.50 3.50
C ALA A 96 -0.42 -49.35 4.18
N GLU A 97 -1.48 -48.71 4.66
CA GLU A 97 -2.85 -49.21 4.93
C GLU A 97 -3.55 -48.05 5.68
N GLU A 98 -4.69 -47.47 5.33
CA GLU A 98 -5.80 -47.85 4.48
C GLU A 98 -6.37 -46.58 3.82
N ALA A 99 -6.79 -46.72 2.57
CA ALA A 99 -7.75 -45.82 1.96
C ALA A 99 -9.15 -46.24 2.43
N ASP A 100 -9.91 -45.37 3.07
CA ASP A 100 -11.37 -45.40 2.99
C ASP A 100 -11.99 -44.04 3.32
N GLY A 101 -13.07 -43.70 2.61
CA GLY A 101 -14.15 -42.94 3.23
C GLY A 101 -14.10 -41.42 3.17
N GLN A 102 -14.03 -40.89 1.96
CA GLN A 102 -14.71 -39.66 1.51
C GLN A 102 -15.80 -39.09 2.47
N LYS A 103 -15.64 -37.83 2.88
CA LYS A 103 -16.79 -36.99 3.31
C LYS A 103 -16.63 -35.56 2.81
N ALA A 104 -17.11 -35.35 1.59
CA ALA A 104 -17.47 -34.04 1.09
C ALA A 104 -19.00 -33.96 1.03
N VAL A 105 -19.50 -32.72 1.04
CA VAL A 105 -20.85 -32.27 0.68
C VAL A 105 -21.85 -32.14 1.85
N GLU A 106 -21.82 -30.93 2.41
CA GLU A 106 -22.92 -29.98 2.56
C GLU A 106 -24.35 -30.53 2.70
N ASP A 107 -24.96 -30.14 3.83
CA ASP A 107 -26.39 -30.05 4.10
C ASP A 107 -27.14 -29.29 2.99
N GLU A 108 -28.07 -29.96 2.31
CA GLU A 108 -29.32 -29.34 1.88
C GLU A 108 -30.43 -30.42 1.83
N PRO A 109 -31.51 -30.35 2.64
CA PRO A 109 -32.57 -31.34 2.59
C PRO A 109 -33.58 -30.96 1.50
N SER A 110 -33.55 -31.67 0.37
CA SER A 110 -34.66 -31.67 -0.57
C SER A 110 -35.82 -32.48 0.01
N GLU A 111 -36.83 -31.80 0.56
CA GLU A 111 -38.14 -32.40 0.81
C GLU A 111 -38.79 -32.79 -0.52
N ARG A 112 -38.90 -34.09 -0.77
CA ARG A 112 -39.94 -34.68 -1.62
C ARG A 112 -40.51 -35.90 -0.92
N LYS A 113 -41.78 -35.80 -0.52
CA LYS A 113 -42.83 -36.84 -0.65
C LYS A 113 -44.15 -36.18 -0.23
N ALA A 114 -45.01 -35.87 -1.20
CA ALA A 114 -46.12 -36.74 -1.60
C ALA A 114 -47.32 -36.63 -0.65
N ALA A 115 -48.25 -35.73 -1.01
CA ALA A 115 -49.70 -35.86 -0.86
C ALA A 115 -50.36 -34.77 -1.73
#